data_AF-A0A6B7GN37-F1
#
_entry.id   AF-A0A6B7GN37-F1
#
_cell.length_a   1.000
_cell.length_b   1.000
_cell.length_c   1.000
_cell.angle_alpha   90.00
_cell.angle_beta   90.00
_cell.angle_gamma   90.00
#
_symmetry.space_group_name_H-M   'P 1'
#
loop_
_entity.id
_entity.type
_entity.pdbx_description
1 polymer ?
#
loop_
_entity_poly.entity_id
_entity_poly.type
_entity_poly.pdbx_seq_one_letter_code
_entity_poly.pdbx_strand_id
1 'polypeptide(L)'
;MVFWTGAMTLFEVSHFIPEKPLYEQGCILLPHLATLGWGVGPGGEITSTYPFFVVGVLHLISSAVLGFGGIYHSLLGPDTLEESFPFFGYDWRDKNKMTTILGIHLVLLGIGSFLLVIKAMFVGGLYDTWAPGGGDVRLITSPTLNPVVIFGYVLKSPFGGDGWVVSINNLEDLVGGHIWMGILCTVGGIWHIITKPFAWARRAFVWSGEAYLSYSLAALSIMGLTASVFVWYNNTAYPSEFYGPTGPEASQAQAFTFLVRDQRLGANVASAQGPTGLGKYLMRSPSGEIIFGGETM
;
A
#
# COMPACT_ATOMS: atom_id res chain seq x y z
N MET A 1 -7.46 -1.66 -16.74
CA MET A 1 -7.32 -1.33 -15.30
C MET A 1 -8.66 -0.92 -14.70
N VAL A 2 -9.19 0.27 -14.99
CA VAL A 2 -10.43 0.80 -14.37
C VAL A 2 -11.65 -0.13 -14.54
N PHE A 3 -11.83 -0.75 -15.71
CA PHE A 3 -12.89 -1.75 -15.94
C PHE A 3 -12.77 -2.95 -14.98
N TRP A 4 -11.58 -3.52 -14.85
CA TRP A 4 -11.33 -4.66 -13.97
C TRP A 4 -11.61 -4.28 -12.51
N THR A 5 -11.16 -3.09 -12.06
CA THR A 5 -11.44 -2.62 -10.71
C THR A 5 -12.95 -2.55 -10.44
N GLY A 6 -13.73 -1.98 -11.36
CA GLY A 6 -15.19 -1.90 -11.21
C GLY A 6 -15.88 -3.27 -11.25
N ALA A 7 -15.60 -4.06 -12.28
CA ALA A 7 -16.21 -5.37 -12.48
C ALA A 7 -15.86 -6.35 -11.35
N MET A 8 -14.59 -6.41 -10.95
CA MET A 8 -14.12 -7.29 -9.87
C MET A 8 -14.66 -6.84 -8.52
N THR A 9 -14.73 -5.54 -8.23
CA THR A 9 -15.35 -5.06 -6.98
C THR A 9 -16.83 -5.47 -6.90
N LEU A 10 -17.59 -5.29 -7.99
CA LEU A 10 -18.99 -5.70 -8.04
C LEU A 10 -19.16 -7.22 -7.95
N PHE A 11 -18.22 -7.98 -8.51
CA PHE A 11 -18.18 -9.43 -8.36
C PHE A 11 -17.93 -9.84 -6.90
N GLU A 12 -16.97 -9.23 -6.21
CA GLU A 12 -16.74 -9.50 -4.78
C GLU A 12 -17.96 -9.10 -3.93
N VAL A 13 -18.58 -7.95 -4.20
CA VAL A 13 -19.82 -7.53 -3.52
C VAL A 13 -20.95 -8.54 -3.73
N SER A 14 -21.11 -9.09 -4.94
CA SER A 14 -22.19 -10.03 -5.24
C SER A 14 -21.99 -11.42 -4.64
N HIS A 15 -20.75 -11.78 -4.30
CA HIS A 15 -20.40 -13.06 -3.67
C HIS A 15 -20.12 -12.93 -2.16
N PHE A 16 -20.22 -11.73 -1.59
CA PHE A 16 -19.93 -11.47 -0.19
C PHE A 16 -20.98 -12.10 0.73
N ILE A 17 -20.50 -12.89 1.69
CA ILE A 17 -21.24 -13.52 2.77
C ILE A 17 -20.84 -12.82 4.08
N PRO A 18 -21.73 -12.04 4.71
CA PRO A 18 -21.40 -11.22 5.90
C PRO A 18 -20.90 -12.02 7.10
N GLU A 19 -21.31 -13.27 7.24
CA GLU A 19 -20.95 -14.13 8.37
C GLU A 19 -19.52 -14.71 8.26
N LYS A 20 -18.84 -14.51 7.13
CA LYS A 20 -17.48 -15.00 6.88
C LYS A 20 -16.48 -13.86 6.84
N PRO A 21 -15.25 -14.05 7.36
CA PRO A 21 -14.16 -13.10 7.14
C PRO A 21 -13.87 -12.89 5.65
N LEU A 22 -13.42 -11.69 5.26
CA LEU A 22 -13.09 -11.38 3.86
C LEU A 22 -12.01 -12.30 3.29
N TYR A 23 -11.00 -12.62 4.09
CA TYR A 23 -9.89 -13.49 3.70
C TYR A 23 -10.30 -14.96 3.45
N GLU A 24 -11.47 -15.40 3.92
CA GLU A 24 -12.00 -16.75 3.63
C GLU A 24 -12.86 -16.82 2.37
N GLN A 25 -13.02 -15.69 1.67
CA GLN A 25 -13.91 -15.56 0.51
C GLN A 25 -13.16 -15.23 -0.78
N GLY A 26 -11.82 -15.15 -0.72
CA GLY A 26 -10.99 -14.81 -1.88
C GLY A 26 -11.14 -13.34 -2.31
N CYS A 27 -11.61 -12.47 -1.43
CA CYS A 27 -11.71 -11.04 -1.70
C CYS A 27 -10.32 -10.39 -1.65
N ILE A 28 -10.01 -9.56 -2.64
CA ILE A 28 -8.79 -8.75 -2.66
C ILE A 28 -9.10 -7.26 -2.80
N LEU A 29 -10.26 -6.85 -3.30
CA LEU A 29 -10.64 -5.45 -3.44
C LEU A 29 -11.44 -4.92 -2.23
N LEU A 30 -12.38 -5.71 -1.69
CA LEU A 30 -13.10 -5.32 -0.47
C LEU A 30 -12.16 -5.05 0.71
N PRO A 31 -11.09 -5.84 0.96
CA PRO A 31 -10.10 -5.51 1.97
C PRO A 31 -9.44 -4.14 1.79
N HIS A 32 -9.14 -3.71 0.56
CA HIS A 32 -8.56 -2.38 0.31
C HIS A 32 -9.55 -1.27 0.66
N LEU A 33 -10.84 -1.46 0.38
CA LEU A 33 -11.87 -0.48 0.70
C LEU A 33 -12.18 -0.44 2.21
N ALA A 34 -12.19 -1.59 2.87
CA ALA A 34 -12.35 -1.69 4.32
C ALA A 34 -11.17 -1.04 5.05
N THR A 35 -9.93 -1.22 4.57
CA THR A 35 -8.73 -0.54 5.11
C THR A 35 -8.85 0.98 5.05
N LEU A 36 -9.49 1.51 4.00
CA LEU A 36 -9.82 2.94 3.88
C LEU A 36 -10.96 3.40 4.82
N GLY A 37 -11.47 2.52 5.70
CA GLY A 37 -12.52 2.82 6.66
C GLY A 37 -13.92 2.91 6.05
N TRP A 38 -14.14 2.35 4.86
CA TRP A 38 -15.48 2.31 4.26
C TRP A 38 -16.24 1.05 4.64
N GLY A 39 -17.47 1.23 5.13
CA GLY A 39 -18.39 0.10 5.34
C GLY A 39 -17.97 -0.85 6.47
N VAL A 40 -17.04 -0.44 7.32
CA VAL A 40 -16.45 -1.25 8.39
C VAL A 40 -16.60 -0.56 9.75
N GLY A 41 -16.78 -1.35 10.80
CA GLY A 41 -16.87 -0.91 12.19
C GLY A 41 -15.83 -1.58 13.09
N PRO A 42 -16.07 -1.58 14.42
CA PRO A 42 -15.15 -2.17 15.39
C PRO A 42 -14.84 -3.65 15.11
N GLY A 43 -13.59 -4.05 15.33
CA GLY A 43 -13.09 -5.40 15.09
C GLY A 43 -13.03 -5.81 13.62
N GLY A 44 -13.23 -4.87 12.68
CA GLY A 44 -13.22 -5.15 11.25
C GLY A 44 -14.56 -5.69 10.72
N GLU A 45 -15.65 -5.57 11.48
CA GLU A 45 -16.97 -6.01 11.04
C GLU A 45 -17.47 -5.18 9.86
N ILE A 46 -17.91 -5.85 8.79
CA ILE A 46 -18.50 -5.18 7.62
C ILE A 46 -19.94 -4.78 7.93
N THR A 47 -20.14 -3.51 8.29
CA THR A 47 -21.44 -2.94 8.66
C THR A 47 -22.26 -2.47 7.46
N SER A 48 -21.62 -2.20 6.32
CA SER A 48 -22.33 -1.80 5.10
C SER A 48 -21.54 -2.12 3.84
N THR A 49 -22.17 -2.81 2.89
CA THR A 49 -21.59 -3.08 1.56
C THR A 49 -21.85 -1.96 0.55
N TYR A 50 -22.67 -0.96 0.90
CA TYR A 50 -23.05 0.11 -0.02
C TYR A 50 -21.85 0.94 -0.52
N PRO A 51 -20.88 1.35 0.31
CA PRO A 51 -19.68 2.03 -0.17
C PRO A 51 -18.90 1.20 -1.21
N PHE A 52 -18.80 -0.12 -1.00
CA PHE A 52 -18.12 -1.02 -1.94
C PHE A 52 -18.85 -1.09 -3.29
N PHE A 53 -20.18 -1.18 -3.26
CA PHE A 53 -21.02 -1.12 -4.45
C PHE A 53 -20.83 0.19 -5.22
N VAL A 54 -20.85 1.34 -4.51
CA VAL A 54 -20.63 2.67 -5.12
C VAL A 54 -19.28 2.73 -5.81
N VAL A 55 -18.21 2.29 -5.15
CA VAL A 55 -16.86 2.25 -5.75
C VAL A 55 -16.85 1.39 -7.01
N GLY A 56 -17.44 0.19 -6.95
CA GLY A 56 -17.54 -0.71 -8.11
C GLY A 56 -18.26 -0.08 -9.30
N VAL A 57 -19.42 0.53 -9.07
CA VAL A 57 -20.21 1.19 -10.13
C VAL A 57 -19.47 2.38 -10.72
N LEU A 58 -18.92 3.27 -9.89
CA LEU A 58 -18.22 4.46 -10.38
C LEU A 58 -17.01 4.10 -11.26
N HIS A 59 -16.25 3.07 -10.89
CA HIS A 59 -15.15 2.56 -11.71
C HIS A 59 -15.66 1.94 -13.02
N LEU A 60 -16.71 1.13 -12.97
CA LEU A 60 -17.27 0.49 -14.16
C LEU A 60 -17.76 1.54 -15.19
N ILE A 61 -18.50 2.56 -14.74
CA ILE A 61 -18.96 3.65 -15.61
C ILE A 61 -17.79 4.48 -16.15
N SER A 62 -16.83 4.84 -15.30
CA SER A 62 -15.65 5.59 -15.73
C SER A 62 -14.84 4.83 -16.79
N SER A 63 -14.82 3.49 -16.71
CA SER A 63 -14.11 2.65 -17.68
C SER A 63 -14.69 2.75 -19.10
N ALA A 64 -16.00 2.98 -19.24
CA ALA A 64 -16.64 3.17 -20.53
C ALA A 64 -16.18 4.48 -21.19
N VAL A 65 -16.05 5.56 -20.40
CA VAL A 65 -15.53 6.86 -20.87
C VAL A 65 -14.09 6.73 -21.35
N LEU A 66 -13.24 6.05 -20.57
CA LEU A 66 -11.85 5.79 -20.94
C LEU A 66 -11.73 4.91 -22.19
N GLY A 67 -12.56 3.86 -22.28
CA GLY A 67 -12.61 2.97 -23.44
C GLY A 67 -13.03 3.71 -24.71
N PHE A 68 -14.04 4.58 -24.61
CA PHE A 68 -14.48 5.41 -25.73
C PHE A 68 -13.37 6.34 -26.22
N GLY A 69 -12.70 7.07 -25.32
CA GLY A 69 -11.56 7.92 -25.67
C GLY A 69 -10.41 7.12 -26.29
N GLY A 70 -10.10 5.95 -25.75
CA GLY A 70 -9.07 5.06 -26.28
C GLY A 70 -9.38 4.57 -27.69
N ILE A 71 -10.61 4.13 -27.97
CA ILE A 71 -11.04 3.69 -29.30
C ILE A 71 -10.97 4.86 -30.29
N TYR A 72 -11.51 6.03 -29.92
CA TYR A 72 -11.46 7.22 -30.76
C TYR A 72 -10.03 7.58 -31.13
N HIS A 73 -9.13 7.72 -30.15
CA HIS A 73 -7.74 8.10 -30.41
C HIS A 73 -6.90 7.02 -31.10
N SER A 74 -7.35 5.76 -31.12
CA SER A 74 -6.62 4.68 -31.80
C SER A 74 -7.09 4.43 -33.23
N LEU A 75 -8.34 4.77 -33.57
CA LEU A 75 -8.96 4.41 -34.86
C LEU A 75 -9.48 5.58 -35.69
N LEU A 76 -9.83 6.71 -35.06
CA LEU A 76 -10.54 7.83 -35.72
C LEU A 76 -9.82 9.17 -35.59
N GLY A 77 -9.09 9.37 -34.48
CA GLY A 77 -8.30 10.56 -34.24
C GLY A 77 -7.11 10.68 -35.19
N PRO A 78 -6.39 11.81 -35.17
CA PRO A 78 -5.21 11.99 -35.99
C PRO A 78 -4.08 11.04 -35.56
N ASP A 79 -3.36 10.48 -36.53
CA ASP A 79 -2.22 9.57 -36.30
C ASP A 79 -1.05 10.27 -35.58
N THR A 80 -0.92 11.59 -35.78
CA THR A 80 0.12 12.45 -35.20
C THR A 80 -0.49 13.72 -34.65
N LEU A 81 0.11 14.29 -33.60
CA LEU A 81 -0.45 15.45 -32.88
C LEU A 81 0.37 16.73 -33.08
N GLU A 82 1.58 16.63 -33.63
CA GLU A 82 2.58 17.68 -33.70
C GLU A 82 2.10 18.91 -34.50
N GLU A 83 1.39 18.68 -35.60
CA GLU A 83 0.93 19.74 -36.49
C GLU A 83 -0.40 20.36 -36.03
N SER A 84 -1.37 19.51 -35.69
CA SER A 84 -2.72 19.96 -35.36
C SER A 84 -2.86 20.44 -33.91
N PHE A 85 -2.08 19.85 -32.99
CA PHE A 85 -2.19 20.07 -31.55
C PHE A 85 -0.80 20.13 -30.88
N PRO A 86 0.00 21.17 -31.14
CA PRO A 86 1.41 21.24 -30.70
C PRO A 86 1.59 21.19 -29.17
N PHE A 87 0.57 21.57 -28.39
CA PHE A 87 0.58 21.39 -26.95
C PHE A 87 0.58 19.89 -26.55
N PHE A 88 -0.09 19.03 -27.30
CA PHE A 88 -0.18 17.59 -27.05
C PHE A 88 0.83 16.76 -27.84
N GLY A 89 1.26 17.20 -29.03
CA GLY A 89 2.33 16.54 -29.80
C GLY A 89 3.70 16.60 -29.12
N TYR A 90 4.55 15.60 -29.35
CA TYR A 90 5.86 15.52 -28.69
C TYR A 90 6.86 14.66 -29.47
N ASP A 91 8.14 15.05 -29.43
CA ASP A 91 9.27 14.21 -29.83
C ASP A 91 9.95 13.63 -28.58
N TRP A 92 10.18 12.32 -28.55
CA TRP A 92 10.92 11.64 -27.49
C TRP A 92 12.32 12.25 -27.23
N ARG A 93 12.91 12.90 -28.22
CA ARG A 93 14.21 13.58 -28.12
C ARG A 93 14.10 15.00 -27.57
N ASP A 94 12.91 15.59 -27.57
CA ASP A 94 12.65 16.87 -26.91
C ASP A 94 12.62 16.68 -25.40
N LYS A 95 13.80 16.84 -24.82
CA LYS A 95 14.05 16.69 -23.39
C LYS A 95 13.22 17.64 -22.54
N ASN A 96 12.86 18.81 -23.07
CA ASN A 96 12.03 19.77 -22.34
C ASN A 96 10.57 19.31 -22.33
N LYS A 97 10.03 18.89 -23.49
CA LYS A 97 8.67 18.37 -23.55
C LYS A 97 8.51 17.12 -22.67
N MET A 98 9.52 16.24 -22.64
CA MET A 98 9.55 15.06 -21.78
C MET A 98 9.51 15.43 -20.29
N THR A 99 10.32 16.39 -19.83
CA THR A 99 10.28 16.82 -18.43
C THR A 99 8.99 17.55 -18.08
N THR A 100 8.40 18.31 -19.01
CA THR A 100 7.08 18.93 -18.80
C THR A 100 5.99 17.88 -18.58
N ILE A 101 5.91 16.84 -19.42
CA ILE A 101 4.92 15.76 -19.27
C ILE A 101 5.14 14.99 -17.96
N LEU A 102 6.40 14.63 -17.66
CA LEU A 102 6.77 14.02 -16.38
C LEU A 102 6.32 14.88 -15.20
N GLY A 103 6.58 16.19 -15.26
CA GLY A 103 6.26 17.11 -14.20
C GLY A 103 4.75 17.25 -13.95
N ILE A 104 3.94 17.26 -15.02
CA ILE A 104 2.47 17.22 -14.92
C ILE A 104 2.03 15.92 -14.21
N HIS A 105 2.54 14.77 -14.62
CA HIS A 105 2.20 13.49 -13.98
C HIS A 105 2.62 13.43 -12.51
N LEU A 106 3.78 13.98 -12.16
CA LEU A 106 4.23 14.08 -10.76
C LEU A 106 3.28 14.95 -9.92
N VAL A 107 2.79 16.08 -10.46
CA VAL A 107 1.77 16.88 -9.76
C VAL A 107 0.49 16.08 -9.55
N LEU A 108 0.02 15.34 -10.56
CA LEU A 108 -1.17 14.50 -10.44
C LEU A 108 -0.99 13.36 -9.41
N LEU A 109 0.18 12.73 -9.36
CA LEU A 109 0.53 11.74 -8.33
C LEU A 109 0.55 12.37 -6.94
N GLY A 110 1.08 13.58 -6.81
CA GLY A 110 1.06 14.34 -5.55
C GLY A 110 -0.37 14.60 -5.06
N ILE A 111 -1.27 15.00 -5.97
CA ILE A 111 -2.71 15.14 -5.67
C ILE A 111 -3.29 13.81 -5.20
N GLY A 112 -2.99 12.70 -5.89
CA GLY A 112 -3.41 11.36 -5.47
C GLY A 112 -2.98 11.00 -4.04
N SER A 113 -1.74 11.34 -3.68
CA SER A 113 -1.22 11.15 -2.31
C SER A 113 -2.00 11.97 -1.29
N PHE A 114 -2.29 13.24 -1.59
CA PHE A 114 -3.11 14.10 -0.73
C PHE A 114 -4.55 13.64 -0.60
N LEU A 115 -5.13 12.93 -1.58
CA LEU A 115 -6.48 12.37 -1.43
C LEU A 115 -6.55 11.33 -0.30
N LEU A 116 -5.51 10.50 -0.11
CA LEU A 116 -5.44 9.60 1.04
C LEU A 116 -5.33 10.38 2.36
N VAL A 117 -4.51 11.43 2.39
CA VAL A 117 -4.38 12.31 3.56
C VAL A 117 -5.73 12.93 3.91
N ILE A 118 -6.46 13.42 2.91
CA ILE A 118 -7.79 13.99 3.11
C ILE A 118 -8.76 12.94 3.67
N LYS A 119 -8.74 11.71 3.13
CA LYS A 119 -9.53 10.60 3.66
C LYS A 119 -9.23 10.34 5.14
N ALA A 120 -7.95 10.22 5.47
CA ALA A 120 -7.49 9.85 6.80
C ALA A 120 -7.73 10.93 7.86
N MET A 121 -7.56 12.21 7.49
CA MET A 121 -7.62 13.32 8.46
C MET A 121 -9.00 13.97 8.55
N PHE A 122 -9.76 14.00 7.45
CA PHE A 122 -10.95 14.86 7.35
C PHE A 122 -12.23 14.12 6.91
N VAL A 123 -12.11 12.95 6.26
CA VAL A 123 -13.27 12.23 5.69
C VAL A 123 -13.37 10.82 6.28
N GLY A 124 -13.85 10.74 7.52
CA GLY A 124 -14.19 9.47 8.17
C GLY A 124 -13.02 8.62 8.64
N GLY A 125 -11.77 8.91 8.27
CA GLY A 125 -10.61 8.23 8.84
C GLY A 125 -10.14 7.00 8.07
N LEU A 126 -9.30 6.18 8.69
CA LEU A 126 -8.85 4.88 8.19
C LEU A 126 -9.12 3.81 9.24
N TYR A 127 -9.17 2.54 8.83
CA TYR A 127 -9.21 1.44 9.79
C TYR A 127 -7.84 1.29 10.46
N ASP A 128 -7.80 1.37 11.79
CA ASP A 128 -6.61 1.16 12.60
C ASP A 128 -6.74 -0.12 13.41
N THR A 129 -5.99 -1.17 13.02
CA THR A 129 -5.92 -2.43 13.79
C THR A 129 -5.32 -2.20 15.20
N TRP A 130 -4.53 -1.13 15.37
CA TRP A 130 -3.87 -0.79 16.63
C TRP A 130 -4.68 0.15 17.53
N ALA A 131 -5.95 0.42 17.18
CA ALA A 131 -6.79 1.27 18.00
C ALA A 131 -6.92 0.71 19.44
N PRO A 132 -6.85 1.56 20.48
CA PRO A 132 -6.96 1.11 21.86
C PRO A 132 -8.30 0.41 22.13
N GLY A 133 -8.24 -0.86 22.55
CA GLY A 133 -9.44 -1.68 22.81
C GLY A 133 -9.84 -2.62 21.68
N GLY A 134 -9.11 -2.60 20.55
CA GLY A 134 -9.37 -3.42 19.37
C GLY A 134 -9.51 -2.54 18.13
N GLY A 135 -9.30 -3.12 16.95
CA GLY A 135 -9.26 -2.36 15.70
C GLY A 135 -10.56 -1.60 15.41
N ASP A 136 -10.47 -0.37 14.93
CA ASP A 136 -11.64 0.45 14.59
C ASP A 136 -11.25 1.56 13.59
N VAL A 137 -12.26 2.16 12.97
CA VAL A 137 -12.06 3.33 12.10
C VAL A 137 -11.83 4.58 12.95
N ARG A 138 -10.74 5.29 12.67
CA ARG A 138 -10.45 6.56 13.35
C ARG A 138 -9.85 7.61 12.44
N LEU A 139 -10.08 8.87 12.81
CA LEU A 139 -9.42 10.02 12.21
C LEU A 139 -7.96 10.12 12.69
N ILE A 140 -7.07 10.47 11.76
CA ILE A 140 -5.65 10.71 12.05
C ILE A 140 -5.46 12.21 12.27
N THR A 141 -5.55 12.66 13.51
CA THR A 141 -5.51 14.10 13.85
C THR A 141 -4.09 14.66 13.97
N SER A 142 -3.10 13.79 14.22
CA SER A 142 -1.71 14.19 14.48
C SER A 142 -0.74 13.36 13.63
N PRO A 143 -0.75 13.50 12.29
CA PRO A 143 0.17 12.76 11.42
C PRO A 143 1.63 13.16 11.70
N THR A 144 2.55 12.23 11.57
CA THR A 144 3.98 12.47 11.83
C THR A 144 4.60 13.31 10.72
N LEU A 145 4.95 14.55 11.04
CA LEU A 145 5.64 15.45 10.09
C LEU A 145 7.14 15.50 10.29
N ASN A 146 7.67 14.91 11.37
CA ASN A 146 9.09 14.94 11.68
C ASN A 146 9.88 14.20 10.56
N PRO A 147 10.73 14.90 9.78
CA PRO A 147 11.45 14.28 8.67
C PRO A 147 12.43 13.21 9.14
N VAL A 148 12.95 13.30 10.37
CA VAL A 148 13.88 12.29 10.91
C VAL A 148 13.18 10.93 11.05
N VAL A 149 11.90 10.93 11.44
CA VAL A 149 11.11 9.69 11.53
C VAL A 149 10.77 9.19 10.13
N ILE A 150 10.19 10.05 9.29
CA ILE A 150 9.69 9.67 7.95
C ILE A 150 10.83 9.18 7.04
N PHE A 151 11.91 9.94 6.90
CA PHE A 151 13.06 9.51 6.10
C PHE A 151 13.92 8.47 6.81
N GLY A 152 13.79 8.34 8.13
CA GLY A 152 14.40 7.26 8.91
C GLY A 152 13.97 5.88 8.39
N TYR A 153 12.69 5.69 8.05
CA TYR A 153 12.20 4.45 7.43
C TYR A 153 12.92 4.08 6.14
N VAL A 154 13.23 5.07 5.29
CA VAL A 154 13.91 4.84 3.99
C VAL A 154 15.35 4.36 4.19
N LEU A 155 15.98 4.73 5.31
CA LEU A 155 17.37 4.41 5.63
C LEU A 155 17.52 3.16 6.53
N LYS A 156 16.41 2.57 6.99
CA LYS A 156 16.43 1.32 7.77
C LYS A 156 16.96 0.15 6.93
N SER A 157 17.59 -0.80 7.61
CA SER A 157 17.97 -2.08 7.03
C SER A 157 16.75 -2.86 6.52
N PRO A 158 16.82 -3.55 5.37
CA PRO A 158 15.74 -4.42 4.90
C PRO A 158 15.71 -5.80 5.57
N PHE A 159 16.65 -6.09 6.48
CA PHE A 159 16.75 -7.39 7.16
C PHE A 159 15.80 -7.49 8.37
N GLY A 160 15.68 -8.70 8.92
CA GLY A 160 14.82 -8.99 10.07
C GLY A 160 15.12 -8.10 11.28
N GLY A 161 14.06 -7.67 11.99
CA GLY A 161 14.13 -6.73 13.10
C GLY A 161 13.95 -5.26 12.69
N ASP A 162 14.44 -4.86 11.51
CA ASP A 162 14.33 -3.47 11.02
C ASP A 162 13.24 -3.31 9.95
N GLY A 163 13.29 -4.09 8.87
CA GLY A 163 12.21 -4.19 7.87
C GLY A 163 11.98 -2.99 6.95
N TRP A 164 12.95 -2.09 6.78
CA TRP A 164 12.87 -0.93 5.87
C TRP A 164 11.52 -0.17 6.00
N VAL A 165 10.94 0.32 4.89
CA VAL A 165 9.60 0.97 4.86
C VAL A 165 8.46 -0.01 5.15
N VAL A 166 8.69 -1.32 5.06
CA VAL A 166 7.69 -2.35 5.39
C VAL A 166 7.42 -2.38 6.90
N SER A 167 8.30 -1.80 7.72
CA SER A 167 8.15 -1.74 9.19
C SER A 167 7.22 -0.65 9.72
N ILE A 168 6.54 0.10 8.86
CA ILE A 168 5.56 1.12 9.31
C ILE A 168 4.47 0.44 10.12
N ASN A 169 4.30 0.84 11.37
CA ASN A 169 3.47 0.12 12.34
C ASN A 169 2.42 1.01 13.03
N ASN A 170 2.18 2.20 12.50
CA ASN A 170 1.11 3.11 12.95
C ASN A 170 0.64 3.99 11.79
N LEU A 171 -0.58 4.52 11.90
CA LEU A 171 -1.20 5.30 10.84
C LEU A 171 -0.70 6.76 10.79
N GLU A 172 -0.22 7.30 11.90
CA GLU A 172 0.37 8.65 11.96
C GLU A 172 1.59 8.77 11.03
N ASP A 173 2.47 7.77 11.05
CA ASP A 173 3.63 7.69 10.18
C ASP A 173 3.24 7.38 8.73
N LEU A 174 2.25 6.50 8.52
CA LEU A 174 1.74 6.20 7.17
C LEU A 174 1.17 7.46 6.49
N VAL A 175 0.28 8.18 7.18
CA VAL A 175 -0.32 9.42 6.67
C VAL A 175 0.73 10.53 6.56
N GLY A 176 1.61 10.66 7.55
CA GLY A 176 2.73 11.59 7.50
C GLY A 176 3.65 11.39 6.30
N GLY A 177 3.95 10.12 5.98
CA GLY A 177 4.70 9.75 4.79
C GLY A 177 4.01 10.17 3.48
N HIS A 178 2.68 10.02 3.40
CA HIS A 178 1.91 10.49 2.24
C HIS A 178 1.84 12.01 2.15
N ILE A 179 1.85 12.75 3.27
CA ILE A 179 2.00 14.21 3.25
C ILE A 179 3.34 14.60 2.61
N TRP A 180 4.44 13.99 3.07
CA TRP A 180 5.77 14.22 2.48
C TRP A 180 5.81 13.83 1.01
N MET A 181 5.20 12.70 0.63
CA MET A 181 5.18 12.25 -0.76
C MET A 181 4.37 13.18 -1.67
N GLY A 182 3.20 13.64 -1.20
CA GLY A 182 2.41 14.67 -1.88
C GLY A 182 3.24 15.93 -2.15
N ILE A 183 3.94 16.44 -1.14
CA ILE A 183 4.81 17.62 -1.27
C ILE A 183 5.95 17.37 -2.26
N LEU A 184 6.69 16.27 -2.11
CA LEU A 184 7.84 15.96 -2.94
C LEU A 184 7.44 15.77 -4.41
N CYS A 185 6.36 15.05 -4.69
CA CYS A 185 5.83 14.88 -6.04
C CYS A 185 5.37 16.21 -6.65
N THR A 186 4.64 17.04 -5.91
CA THR A 186 4.17 18.33 -6.44
C THR A 186 5.33 19.31 -6.68
N VAL A 187 6.25 19.46 -5.73
CA VAL A 187 7.41 20.35 -5.87
C VAL A 187 8.34 19.85 -6.98
N GLY A 188 8.64 18.55 -7.02
CA GLY A 188 9.43 17.93 -8.08
C GLY A 188 8.76 18.04 -9.44
N GLY A 189 7.43 17.94 -9.49
CA GLY A 189 6.65 18.12 -10.71
C GLY A 189 6.73 19.54 -11.27
N ILE A 190 6.52 20.55 -10.42
CA ILE A 190 6.69 21.96 -10.78
C ILE A 190 8.12 22.22 -11.26
N TRP A 191 9.12 21.70 -10.53
CA TRP A 191 10.53 21.79 -10.91
C TRP A 191 10.78 21.23 -12.32
N HIS A 192 10.27 20.04 -12.64
CA HIS A 192 10.44 19.43 -13.97
C HIS A 192 9.70 20.18 -15.09
N ILE A 193 8.60 20.87 -14.77
CA ILE A 193 7.89 21.74 -15.72
C ILE A 193 8.72 22.98 -16.07
N ILE A 194 9.32 23.63 -15.06
CA ILE A 194 10.00 24.93 -15.23
C ILE A 194 11.50 24.81 -15.54
N THR A 195 12.06 23.60 -15.53
CA THR A 195 13.49 23.36 -15.79
C THR A 195 13.72 22.42 -16.97
N LYS A 196 14.99 22.36 -17.40
CA LYS A 196 15.47 21.46 -18.46
C LYS A 196 16.58 20.58 -17.90
N PRO A 197 16.75 19.35 -18.41
CA PRO A 197 17.81 18.46 -17.93
C PRO A 197 19.20 19.11 -18.02
N PHE A 198 19.94 19.09 -16.91
CA PHE A 198 21.29 19.63 -16.83
C PHE A 198 22.27 18.88 -17.73
N ALA A 199 23.43 19.50 -18.01
CA ALA A 199 24.43 18.95 -18.93
C ALA A 199 24.92 17.55 -18.52
N TRP A 200 25.07 17.27 -17.22
CA TRP A 200 25.48 15.95 -16.74
C TRP A 200 24.39 14.90 -16.98
N ALA A 201 23.11 15.22 -16.73
CA ALA A 201 22.00 14.29 -16.94
C ALA A 201 21.86 13.95 -18.43
N ARG A 202 22.03 14.96 -19.31
CA ARG A 202 22.01 14.74 -20.77
C ARG A 202 23.08 13.77 -21.25
N ARG A 203 24.23 13.69 -20.56
CA ARG A 203 25.33 12.76 -20.88
C ARG A 203 25.16 11.37 -20.24
N ALA A 204 24.41 11.27 -19.14
CA ALA A 204 24.25 10.04 -18.38
C ALA A 204 23.13 9.14 -18.92
N PHE A 205 22.07 9.72 -19.49
CA PHE A 205 20.88 9.00 -19.92
C PHE A 205 20.77 8.86 -21.45
N VAL A 206 20.05 7.83 -21.89
CA VAL A 206 19.61 7.64 -23.27
C VAL A 206 18.24 8.30 -23.44
N TRP A 207 18.08 9.10 -24.50
CA TRP A 207 16.89 9.94 -24.71
C TRP A 207 16.06 9.40 -25.89
N SER A 208 15.35 8.31 -25.65
CA SER A 208 14.44 7.65 -26.59
C SER A 208 13.23 7.07 -25.85
N GLY A 209 12.12 6.85 -26.56
CA GLY A 209 10.92 6.26 -25.97
C GLY A 209 11.17 4.89 -25.33
N GLU A 210 11.96 4.03 -25.98
CA GLU A 210 12.34 2.72 -25.45
C GLU A 210 13.18 2.83 -24.16
N ALA A 211 14.09 3.80 -24.08
CA ALA A 211 14.87 4.04 -22.87
C ALA A 211 13.97 4.51 -21.71
N TYR A 212 13.03 5.42 -21.96
CA TYR A 212 12.10 5.87 -20.91
C TYR A 212 11.18 4.73 -20.43
N LEU A 213 10.76 3.87 -21.35
CA LEU A 213 10.02 2.66 -21.01
C LEU A 213 10.87 1.73 -20.13
N SER A 214 12.14 1.49 -20.47
CA SER A 214 13.01 0.60 -19.68
C SER A 214 13.26 1.12 -18.26
N TYR A 215 13.44 2.44 -18.09
CA TYR A 215 13.55 3.05 -16.76
C TYR A 215 12.28 2.84 -15.93
N SER A 216 11.12 2.98 -16.57
CA SER A 216 9.82 2.79 -15.92
C SER A 216 9.58 1.32 -15.55
N LEU A 217 10.00 0.37 -16.40
CA LEU A 217 9.92 -1.07 -16.12
C LEU A 217 10.81 -1.46 -14.92
N ALA A 218 12.03 -0.91 -14.84
CA ALA A 218 12.90 -1.13 -13.69
C ALA A 218 12.27 -0.59 -12.39
N ALA A 219 11.67 0.61 -12.42
CA ALA A 219 10.97 1.18 -11.28
C ALA A 219 9.75 0.32 -10.86
N LEU A 220 8.93 -0.14 -11.82
CA LEU A 220 7.80 -1.03 -11.56
C LEU A 220 8.21 -2.38 -10.98
N SER A 221 9.35 -2.93 -11.40
CA SER A 221 9.90 -4.18 -10.83
C SER A 221 10.18 -4.03 -9.33
N ILE A 222 10.84 -2.93 -8.94
CA ILE A 222 11.14 -2.64 -7.52
C ILE A 222 9.85 -2.39 -6.74
N MET A 223 8.88 -1.66 -7.30
CA MET A 223 7.57 -1.46 -6.65
C MET A 223 6.82 -2.78 -6.45
N GLY A 224 6.85 -3.68 -7.43
CA GLY A 224 6.22 -5.01 -7.34
C GLY A 224 6.87 -5.90 -6.27
N LEU A 225 8.20 -5.93 -6.21
CA LEU A 225 8.93 -6.64 -5.15
C LEU A 225 8.69 -6.04 -3.77
N THR A 226 8.59 -4.71 -3.68
CA THR A 226 8.29 -4.04 -2.41
C THR A 226 6.87 -4.38 -1.97
N ALA A 227 5.89 -4.35 -2.88
CA ALA A 227 4.50 -4.68 -2.58
C ALA A 227 4.33 -6.14 -2.13
N SER A 228 5.05 -7.09 -2.73
CA SER A 228 4.99 -8.50 -2.32
C SER A 228 5.51 -8.71 -0.89
N VAL A 229 6.59 -8.02 -0.51
CA VAL A 229 7.10 -8.06 0.88
C VAL A 229 6.15 -7.31 1.82
N PHE A 230 5.56 -6.19 1.38
CA PHE A 230 4.65 -5.40 2.20
C PHE A 230 3.42 -6.20 2.63
N VAL A 231 2.72 -6.82 1.67
CA VAL A 231 1.53 -7.63 1.98
C VAL A 231 1.86 -8.91 2.77
N TRP A 232 3.10 -9.40 2.71
CA TRP A 232 3.51 -10.59 3.43
C TRP A 232 3.78 -10.35 4.92
N TYR A 233 4.27 -9.16 5.28
CA TYR A 233 4.74 -8.86 6.64
C TYR A 233 3.97 -7.75 7.37
N ASN A 234 3.45 -6.75 6.64
CA ASN A 234 2.90 -5.57 7.27
C ASN A 234 1.41 -5.74 7.58
N ASN A 235 1.06 -5.90 8.84
CA ASN A 235 -0.32 -5.99 9.30
C ASN A 235 -0.95 -4.63 9.68
N THR A 236 -0.28 -3.51 9.37
CA THR A 236 -0.82 -2.15 9.63
C THR A 236 -1.55 -1.60 8.41
N ALA A 237 -0.89 -1.58 7.26
CA ALA A 237 -1.48 -1.22 5.98
C ALA A 237 -2.28 -2.38 5.35
N TYR A 238 -2.03 -3.61 5.79
CA TYR A 238 -2.83 -4.79 5.46
C TYR A 238 -3.36 -5.46 6.74
N PRO A 239 -4.40 -4.89 7.38
CA PRO A 239 -4.95 -5.42 8.63
C PRO A 239 -5.37 -6.88 8.51
N SER A 240 -4.92 -7.72 9.45
CA SER A 240 -5.17 -9.17 9.42
C SER A 240 -6.66 -9.52 9.51
N GLU A 241 -7.50 -8.60 10.04
CA GLU A 241 -8.96 -8.71 10.04
C GLU A 241 -9.54 -8.83 8.63
N PHE A 242 -8.90 -8.23 7.63
CA PHE A 242 -9.36 -8.24 6.23
C PHE A 242 -8.56 -9.20 5.35
N TYR A 243 -7.25 -9.29 5.58
CA TYR A 243 -6.32 -10.04 4.71
C TYR A 243 -5.95 -11.42 5.27
N GLY A 244 -6.34 -11.73 6.50
CA GLY A 244 -5.91 -12.92 7.22
C GLY A 244 -4.55 -12.71 7.90
N PRO A 245 -4.17 -13.60 8.83
CA PRO A 245 -2.91 -13.47 9.54
C PRO A 245 -1.72 -13.65 8.59
N THR A 246 -0.67 -12.87 8.83
CA THR A 246 0.61 -13.10 8.14
C THR A 246 1.20 -14.47 8.51
N GLY A 247 2.15 -14.96 7.72
CA GLY A 247 2.88 -16.20 8.04
C GLY A 247 3.50 -16.19 9.46
N PRO A 248 4.29 -15.14 9.82
CA PRO A 248 4.81 -14.99 11.17
C PRO A 248 3.73 -14.92 12.24
N GLU A 249 2.65 -14.17 12.01
CA GLU A 249 1.54 -14.02 12.96
C GLU A 249 0.85 -15.37 13.25
N ALA A 250 0.56 -16.15 12.21
CA ALA A 250 -0.05 -17.48 12.36
C ALA A 250 0.84 -18.46 13.15
N SER A 251 2.16 -18.40 12.91
CA SER A 251 3.14 -19.23 13.63
C SER A 251 3.19 -18.88 15.13
N GLN A 252 3.24 -17.59 15.46
CA GLN A 252 3.23 -17.12 16.85
C GLN A 252 1.88 -17.43 17.53
N ALA A 253 0.75 -17.31 16.81
CA ALA A 253 -0.58 -17.63 17.32
C ALA A 253 -0.72 -19.12 17.68
N GLN A 254 -0.10 -20.02 16.91
CA GLN A 254 -0.03 -21.44 17.24
C GLN A 254 0.70 -21.66 18.57
N ALA A 255 1.89 -21.11 18.73
CA ALA A 255 2.67 -21.21 19.98
C ALA A 255 1.89 -20.68 21.18
N PHE A 256 1.27 -19.51 21.05
CA PHE A 256 0.44 -18.92 22.08
C PHE A 256 -0.74 -19.83 22.48
N THR A 257 -1.43 -20.42 21.50
CA THR A 257 -2.57 -21.32 21.73
C THR A 257 -2.17 -22.51 22.61
N PHE A 258 -1.05 -23.17 22.29
CA PHE A 258 -0.58 -24.32 23.06
C PHE A 258 -0.04 -23.93 24.44
N LEU A 259 0.63 -22.78 24.54
CA LEU A 259 1.08 -22.24 25.82
C LEU A 259 -0.11 -22.03 26.76
N VAL A 260 -1.15 -21.32 26.32
CA VAL A 260 -2.35 -21.04 27.13
C VAL A 260 -3.06 -22.34 27.53
N ARG A 261 -3.22 -23.27 26.57
CA ARG A 261 -3.84 -24.57 26.85
C ARG A 261 -3.09 -25.33 27.94
N ASP A 262 -1.77 -25.49 27.78
CA ASP A 262 -0.98 -26.31 28.68
C ASP A 262 -0.82 -25.65 30.06
N GLN A 263 -0.77 -24.32 30.11
CA GLN A 263 -0.81 -23.58 31.37
C GLN A 263 -2.14 -23.81 32.11
N ARG A 264 -3.28 -23.80 31.41
CA ARG A 264 -4.59 -24.12 32.00
C ARG A 264 -4.68 -25.57 32.49
N LEU A 265 -3.92 -26.48 31.88
CA LEU A 265 -3.76 -27.87 32.33
C LEU A 265 -2.77 -28.02 33.49
N GLY A 266 -2.18 -26.93 33.99
CA GLY A 266 -1.29 -26.92 35.15
C GLY A 266 0.20 -27.03 34.83
N ALA A 267 0.61 -26.96 33.56
CA ALA A 267 2.03 -26.94 33.21
C ALA A 267 2.68 -25.60 33.62
N ASN A 268 3.87 -25.67 34.23
CA ASN A 268 4.68 -24.48 34.46
C ASN A 268 5.44 -24.12 33.17
N VAL A 269 4.81 -23.30 32.32
CA VAL A 269 5.31 -22.95 30.98
C VAL A 269 6.67 -22.25 31.00
N ALA A 270 7.02 -21.56 32.09
CA ALA A 270 8.28 -20.83 32.22
C ALA A 270 9.48 -21.75 32.51
N SER A 271 9.26 -22.89 33.16
CA SER A 271 10.31 -23.86 33.50
C SER A 271 10.24 -25.16 32.71
N ALA A 272 9.30 -25.27 31.78
CA ALA A 272 9.13 -26.45 30.95
C ALA A 272 10.25 -26.54 29.89
N GLN A 273 11.15 -27.50 30.06
CA GLN A 273 12.23 -27.77 29.12
C GLN A 273 11.73 -28.67 27.98
N GLY A 274 12.08 -28.31 26.74
CA GLY A 274 11.83 -29.08 25.54
C GLY A 274 12.92 -30.13 25.26
N PRO A 275 12.73 -30.99 24.24
CA PRO A 275 13.66 -32.09 23.95
C PRO A 275 15.09 -31.66 23.59
N THR A 276 15.27 -30.46 23.05
CA THR A 276 16.57 -29.90 22.65
C THR A 276 17.34 -29.27 23.81
N GLY A 277 16.75 -29.20 25.00
CA GLY A 277 17.29 -28.51 26.16
C GLY A 277 16.90 -27.03 26.25
N LEU A 278 16.33 -26.44 25.20
CA LEU A 278 15.72 -25.10 25.23
C LEU A 278 14.36 -25.13 25.94
N GLY A 279 13.83 -23.96 26.32
CA GLY A 279 12.47 -23.86 26.85
C GLY A 279 11.43 -24.26 25.81
N LYS A 280 10.46 -25.09 26.20
CA LYS A 280 9.43 -25.62 25.30
C LYS A 280 8.49 -24.53 24.78
N TYR A 281 8.13 -23.57 25.63
CA TYR A 281 7.16 -22.52 25.32
C TYR A 281 7.82 -21.13 25.24
N LEU A 282 8.79 -20.85 26.11
CA LEU A 282 9.47 -19.57 26.20
C LEU A 282 10.98 -19.78 26.16
N MET A 283 11.68 -18.95 25.40
CA MET A 283 13.13 -18.94 25.31
C MET A 283 13.66 -17.52 25.13
N ARG A 284 14.98 -17.36 24.92
CA ARG A 284 15.59 -16.05 24.66
C ARG A 284 15.91 -15.89 23.19
N SER A 285 15.65 -14.70 22.66
CA SER A 285 16.21 -14.24 21.39
C SER A 285 17.75 -14.15 21.48
N PRO A 286 18.46 -13.97 20.34
CA PRO A 286 19.90 -13.70 20.35
C PRO A 286 20.32 -12.47 21.18
N SER A 287 19.45 -11.47 21.35
CA SER A 287 19.66 -10.26 22.15
C SER A 287 19.12 -10.35 23.59
N GLY A 288 18.43 -11.44 23.94
CA GLY A 288 18.06 -11.78 25.31
C GLY A 288 16.60 -11.52 25.68
N GLU A 289 15.77 -10.97 24.80
CA GLU A 289 14.33 -10.82 25.01
C GLU A 289 13.65 -12.20 25.15
N ILE A 290 12.56 -12.26 25.92
CA ILE A 290 11.75 -13.47 26.01
C ILE A 290 10.87 -13.58 24.76
N ILE A 291 10.96 -14.71 24.07
CA ILE A 291 10.22 -15.04 22.85
C ILE A 291 9.56 -16.42 22.99
N PHE A 292 8.63 -16.75 22.10
CA PHE A 292 8.12 -18.12 22.01
C PHE A 292 9.20 -19.10 21.55
N GLY A 293 9.14 -20.33 22.06
CA GLY A 293 10.04 -21.43 21.69
C GLY A 293 9.53 -22.24 20.49
N GLY A 294 10.38 -23.16 20.00
CA GLY A 294 10.08 -23.98 18.82
C GLY A 294 10.52 -23.31 17.52
N GLU A 295 9.96 -23.72 16.39
CA GLU A 295 10.34 -23.17 15.06
C GLU A 295 9.95 -21.70 14.87
N THR A 296 9.11 -21.15 15.74
CA THR A 296 8.67 -19.74 15.72
C THR A 296 9.69 -18.77 16.35
N MET A 297 10.88 -19.26 16.75
CA MET A 297 11.93 -18.49 17.41
C MET A 297 12.69 -17.52 16.49
#